data_AF-A0A2V2N2H0-F1
#
_entry.id   AF-A0A2V2N2H0-F1
#
_cell.length_a   1.000
_cell.length_b   1.000
_cell.length_c   1.000
_cell.angle_alpha   90.00
_cell.angle_beta   90.00
_cell.angle_gamma   90.00
#
_symmetry.space_group_name_H-M   'P 1'
#
loop_
_entity.id
_entity.type
_entity.pdbx_description
1 polymer ?
#
loop_
_entity_poly.entity_id
_entity_poly.type
_entity_poly.pdbx_seq_one_letter_code
_entity_poly.pdbx_strand_id
1 'polypeptide(L)' 'MPCPPEVLELINRFASYRSKYTATDYNETQLRNEFLNPFFEALGWDVYNKAGISELYKDVIHEYMVKIIEESVS' A
#
# COMPACT_ATOMS: atom_id res chain seq x y z
N MET A 1 -23.03 -0.54 0.10
CA MET A 1 -22.31 0.52 0.85
C MET A 1 -21.66 1.44 -0.17
N PRO A 2 -21.89 2.76 -0.13
CA PRO A 2 -21.16 3.69 -0.98
C PRO A 2 -19.68 3.71 -0.55
N CYS A 3 -18.77 3.81 -1.52
CA CYS A 3 -17.35 4.02 -1.26
C CYS A 3 -17.16 5.33 -0.45
N PRO A 4 -16.39 5.33 0.64
CA PRO A 4 -16.12 6.55 1.39
C PRO A 4 -15.43 7.58 0.47
N PRO A 5 -15.83 8.86 0.54
CA PRO A 5 -15.21 9.91 -0.27
C PRO A 5 -13.70 10.04 0.01
N GLU A 6 -13.28 9.79 1.25
CA GLU A 6 -11.88 9.82 1.67
C GLU A 6 -11.00 8.82 0.89
N VAL A 7 -11.52 7.63 0.60
CA VAL A 7 -10.82 6.63 -0.21
C VAL A 7 -10.63 7.12 -1.64
N LEU A 8 -11.64 7.77 -2.22
CA LEU A 8 -11.56 8.34 -3.56
C LEU A 8 -10.54 9.49 -3.63
N GLU A 9 -10.49 10.35 -2.62
CA GLU A 9 -9.51 11.43 -2.53
C GLU A 9 -8.08 10.89 -2.43
N LEU A 10 -7.87 9.85 -1.62
CA LEU A 10 -6.57 9.18 -1.49
C LEU A 10 -6.14 8.55 -2.82
N ILE A 11 -7.03 7.86 -3.53
CA ILE A 11 -6.73 7.29 -4.86
C ILE A 11 -6.35 8.38 -5.87
N ASN A 12 -7.10 9.49 -5.91
CA ASN A 12 -6.79 10.61 -6.81
C ASN A 12 -5.45 11.27 -6.47
N ARG A 13 -5.14 11.41 -5.17
CA ARG A 13 -3.85 11.89 -4.70
C ARG A 13 -2.73 10.95 -5.12
N PHE A 14 -2.90 9.63 -4.94
CA PHE A 14 -1.94 8.64 -5.37
C PHE A 14 -1.68 8.70 -6.87
N ALA A 15 -2.73 8.79 -7.68
CA ALA A 15 -2.60 8.91 -9.13
C ALA A 15 -1.83 10.18 -9.53
N SER A 16 -2.10 11.31 -8.87
CA SER A 16 -1.42 12.59 -9.11
C SER A 16 0.06 12.59 -8.71
N TYR A 17 0.43 11.83 -7.67
CA TYR A 17 1.79 11.74 -7.17
C TYR A 17 2.44 10.37 -7.45
N ARG A 18 1.89 9.59 -8.39
CA ARG A 18 2.35 8.23 -8.69
C ARG A 18 3.85 8.18 -8.96
N SER A 19 4.36 9.11 -9.75
CA SER A 19 5.79 9.20 -10.09
C SER A 19 6.69 9.42 -8.86
N LYS A 20 6.18 10.04 -7.79
CA LYS A 20 6.91 10.19 -6.52
C LYS A 20 6.87 8.90 -5.71
N TYR A 21 5.69 8.26 -5.64
CA TYR A 21 5.50 7.03 -4.89
C TYR A 21 6.20 5.81 -5.53
N THR A 22 6.43 5.83 -6.84
CA THR A 22 7.18 4.79 -7.56
C THR A 22 8.65 5.16 -7.78
N ALA A 23 9.12 6.26 -7.21
CA ALA A 23 10.54 6.62 -7.30
C ALA A 23 11.37 5.71 -6.39
N THR A 24 12.55 5.30 -6.85
CA THR A 24 13.48 4.44 -6.09
C THR A 24 13.95 5.08 -4.78
N ASP A 25 13.89 6.41 -4.68
CA ASP A 25 14.25 7.17 -3.47
C ASP A 25 13.17 7.13 -2.38
N TYR A 26 11.98 6.64 -2.72
CA TYR A 26 10.84 6.61 -1.80
C TYR A 26 10.79 5.30 -1.02
N ASN A 27 11.16 5.38 0.27
CA ASN A 27 11.22 4.22 1.16
C ASN A 27 9.82 3.67 1.51
N GLU A 28 9.70 2.35 1.63
CA GLU A 28 8.47 1.64 1.99
C GLU A 28 7.81 2.19 3.27
N THR A 29 8.63 2.54 4.27
CA THR A 29 8.14 3.12 5.53
C THR A 29 7.43 4.46 5.32
N GLN A 30 7.88 5.29 4.38
CA GLN A 30 7.22 6.55 4.07
C GLN A 30 5.90 6.29 3.33
N LEU A 31 5.90 5.39 2.34
CA LEU A 31 4.67 5.00 1.65
C LEU A 31 3.62 4.46 2.60
N ARG A 32 4.06 3.63 3.55
CA ARG A 32 3.17 3.05 4.54
C ARG A 32 2.52 4.13 5.39
N ASN A 33 3.32 5.02 5.97
CA ASN A 33 2.78 6.05 6.87
C ASN A 33 2.00 7.16 6.14
N GLU A 34 2.43 7.57 4.95
CA GLU A 34 1.82 8.69 4.23
C GLU A 34 0.60 8.29 3.39
N PHE A 35 0.52 7.02 2.95
CA PHE A 35 -0.53 6.58 2.04
C PHE A 35 -1.28 5.34 2.52
N LEU A 36 -0.58 4.25 2.86
CA LEU A 36 -1.27 3.00 3.20
C LEU A 36 -2.06 3.11 4.52
N ASN A 37 -1.46 3.71 5.56
CA ASN A 37 -2.13 3.92 6.85
C ASN A 37 -3.46 4.68 6.68
N PRO A 38 -3.49 5.90 6.12
CA PRO A 38 -4.75 6.62 5.95
C PRO A 38 -5.72 5.93 4.99
N PHE A 39 -5.24 5.20 3.98
CA PHE A 39 -6.09 4.43 3.08
C PHE A 39 -6.83 3.30 3.79
N PHE A 40 -6.12 2.51 4.59
CA PHE A 40 -6.71 1.41 5.35
C PHE A 40 -7.58 1.93 6.51
N GLU A 41 -7.15 3.00 7.20
CA GLU A 41 -7.98 3.65 8.22
C GLU A 41 -9.31 4.17 7.64
N ALA A 42 -9.28 4.77 6.43
CA ALA A 42 -10.49 5.22 5.74
C ALA A 42 -11.42 4.06 5.32
N LEU A 43 -10.88 2.84 5.16
CA LEU A 43 -11.65 1.61 4.97
C LEU A 43 -12.17 1.01 6.29
N GLY A 44 -11.82 1.61 7.43
CA GLY A 44 -12.18 1.13 8.77
C GLY A 44 -11.24 0.04 9.30
N TRP A 45 -10.05 -0.11 8.74
CA TRP A 45 -9.04 -1.05 9.22
C TRP A 45 -8.18 -0.42 10.32
N ASP A 46 -7.92 -1.19 11.38
CA ASP A 46 -7.06 -0.79 12.50
C ASP A 46 -5.58 -1.07 12.18
N VAL A 47 -4.96 -0.19 11.39
CA VAL A 47 -3.57 -0.38 10.92
C VAL A 47 -2.54 -0.41 12.05
N TYR A 48 -2.83 0.29 13.13
CA TYR A 48 -1.96 0.35 14.31
C TYR A 48 -2.10 -0.87 15.23
N ASN A 49 -2.97 -1.83 14.89
CA ASN A 49 -3.28 -3.01 15.71
C ASN A 49 -3.49 -2.64 17.20
N LYS A 50 -4.16 -1.51 17.45
CA LYS A 50 -4.55 -1.05 18.78
C LYS A 50 -5.54 -2.01 19.42
N ALA A 51 -6.26 -2.80 18.60
CA ALA A 51 -7.10 -3.89 19.07
C ALA A 51 -6.30 -5.13 19.54
N GLY A 52 -4.98 -5.20 19.32
CA GLY A 52 -4.12 -6.32 19.75
C GLY A 52 -4.42 -7.64 19.06
N ILE A 53 -5.02 -7.59 17.87
CA ILE A 53 -5.43 -8.77 17.11
C ILE A 53 -4.18 -9.41 16.48
N SER A 54 -3.97 -10.67 16.84
CA SER A 54 -2.86 -11.50 16.35
C SER A 54 -2.86 -11.58 14.82
N GLU A 55 -1.67 -11.76 14.26
CA GLU A 55 -1.24 -11.79 12.85
C GLU A 55 -1.97 -12.81 11.93
N LEU A 56 -3.12 -13.32 12.35
CA LEU A 56 -3.85 -14.46 11.79
C LEU A 56 -4.84 -14.10 10.67
N TYR A 57 -5.12 -12.82 10.41
CA TYR A 57 -5.98 -12.36 9.31
C TYR A 57 -5.19 -11.83 8.09
N LYS A 58 -3.92 -12.21 7.93
CA LYS A 58 -3.21 -11.98 6.66
C LYS A 58 -3.75 -12.95 5.59
N ASP A 59 -4.83 -12.55 4.92
CA ASP A 59 -5.18 -13.05 3.58
C ASP A 59 -4.24 -12.51 2.48
N VAL A 60 -3.18 -11.78 2.87
CA VAL A 60 -2.16 -11.28 1.96
C VAL A 60 -1.15 -12.40 1.70
N ILE A 61 -1.48 -13.23 0.72
CA ILE A 61 -0.50 -14.02 -0.01
C ILE A 61 0.60 -13.07 -0.51
N HIS A 62 1.73 -13.05 0.20
CA HIS A 62 2.96 -12.45 -0.26
C HIS A 62 3.52 -13.35 -1.35
N GLU A 63 3.15 -13.13 -2.62
CA GLU A 63 3.97 -13.61 -3.73
C GLU A 63 3.61 -12.88 -5.02
N TYR A 64 4.29 -11.76 -5.28
CA TYR A 64 4.76 -11.44 -6.64
C TYR A 64 5.90 -10.41 -6.56
N MET A 65 7.01 -10.79 -5.92
CA MET A 65 8.30 -10.24 -6.33
C MET A 65 8.67 -10.91 -7.65
N VAL A 66 8.19 -10.39 -8.78
CA VAL A 66 8.78 -10.74 -10.07
C VAL A 66 10.16 -10.10 -10.11
N LYS A 67 11.17 -10.88 -9.74
CA LYS A 67 12.50 -10.69 -10.30
C LYS A 67 12.41 -11.11 -11.76
N ILE A 68 12.33 -10.14 -12.65
CA ILE A 68 12.64 -10.36 -14.06
C ILE A 68 14.13 -10.65 -14.08
N ILE A 69 14.50 -11.93 -14.19
CA ILE A 69 15.89 -12.32 -14.42
C ILE A 69 16.10 -12.07 -15.92
N GLU A 70 16.77 -10.97 -16.27
CA GLU A 70 17.27 -10.79 -17.65
C GLU A 70 18.27 -11.91 -17.91
N GLU A 71 17.85 -12.89 -18.70
CA GLU A 71 18.75 -13.88 -19.29
C GLU A 71 19.53 -13.17 -20.38
N SER A 72 20.76 -12.78 -20.07
CA SER A 72 21.75 -12.32 -21.05
C SER A 72 22.05 -13.47 -22.01
N VAL A 73 21.37 -13.49 -23.16
CA VAL A 73 21.84 -14.22 -24.34
C VAL A 73 22.79 -13.33 -25.10
N SER A 74 24.10 -13.58 -24.93
CA SER A 74 25.14 -13.47 -25.97
C SER A 74 26.46 -14.02 -25.45
#